data_AF-A0A4Q0XHP5-F1
#
_entry.id   AF-A0A4Q0XHP5-F1
#
_cell.length_a   1.000
_cell.length_b   1.000
_cell.length_c   1.000
_cell.angle_alpha   90.00
_cell.angle_beta   90.00
_cell.angle_gamma   90.00
#
_symmetry.space_group_name_H-M   'P 1'
#
loop_
_entity.id
_entity.type
_entity.pdbx_description
1 polymer ?
#
loop_
_entity_poly.entity_id
_entity_poly.type
_entity_poly.pdbx_seq_one_letter_code
_entity_poly.pdbx_strand_id
1 'polypeptide(L)'
;MDNYSFFSIDRLVEFGMGMAVAQQMIKTMNQSMISMYVPGATNQMEKSQQQFFYAIIETKQAGPFSEQELARLIAEKKIVKETYVWMPSLSSWKMADQVPEVLKLVALAPPPFNPNP
;
A
#
# COMPACT_ATOMS: atom_id res chain seq x y z
N MET A 1 31.53 20.92 41.62
CA MET A 1 31.36 21.33 40.22
C MET A 1 32.29 20.50 39.36
N ASP A 2 31.74 20.00 38.26
CA ASP A 2 32.39 19.56 37.01
C ASP A 2 33.36 18.38 37.04
N ASN A 3 32.85 17.16 36.78
CA ASN A 3 33.64 16.03 36.26
C ASN A 3 32.79 14.97 35.50
N TYR A 4 31.69 15.35 34.85
CA TYR A 4 30.88 14.41 34.02
C TYR A 4 30.84 14.76 32.53
N SER A 5 31.52 15.83 32.11
CA SER A 5 31.41 16.35 30.74
C SER A 5 32.38 15.73 29.73
N PHE A 6 33.28 14.83 30.16
CA PHE A 6 34.35 14.30 29.29
C PHE A 6 34.18 12.84 28.86
N PHE A 7 33.26 12.08 29.47
CA PHE A 7 32.99 10.67 29.09
C PHE A 7 31.87 10.49 28.06
N SER A 8 31.11 11.55 27.75
CA SER A 8 29.90 11.47 26.93
C SER A 8 30.11 11.80 25.44
N ILE A 9 31.31 12.26 25.07
CA ILE A 9 31.62 12.68 23.68
C ILE A 9 32.18 11.51 22.86
N ASP A 10 33.03 10.66 23.44
CA ASP A 10 33.59 9.48 22.75
C ASP A 10 32.53 8.43 22.37
N ARG A 11 31.49 8.24 23.20
CA ARG A 11 30.40 7.29 22.88
C ARG A 11 29.46 7.75 21.77
N LEU A 12 29.40 9.07 21.52
CA LEU A 12 28.51 9.65 20.50
C LEU A 12 29.10 9.46 19.09
N VAL A 13 30.43 9.48 19.00
CA VAL A 13 31.19 9.27 17.76
C VAL A 13 31.13 7.80 17.33
N GLU A 14 31.24 6.85 18.27
CA GLU A 14 31.15 5.41 17.99
C GLU A 14 29.75 4.96 17.53
N PHE A 15 28.69 5.48 18.15
CA PHE A 15 27.31 5.24 17.70
C PHE A 15 27.01 5.89 16.34
N GLY A 16 27.59 7.06 16.07
CA GLY A 16 27.44 7.77 14.80
C GLY A 16 28.08 7.06 13.61
N MET A 17 29.23 6.41 13.80
CA MET A 17 29.90 5.62 12.75
C MET A 17 29.20 4.28 12.48
N GLY A 18 28.67 3.61 13.50
CA GLY A 18 27.89 2.37 13.33
C GLY A 18 26.61 2.56 12.50
N MET A 19 25.90 3.68 12.69
CA MET A 19 24.70 4.01 11.93
C MET A 19 24.98 4.39 10.47
N ALA A 20 26.10 5.05 10.19
CA ALA A 20 26.49 5.43 8.82
C ALA A 20 26.84 4.20 7.96
N VAL A 21 27.56 3.23 8.53
CA VAL A 21 27.87 1.96 7.86
C VAL A 21 26.61 1.08 7.72
N ALA A 22 25.72 1.08 8.72
CA ALA A 22 24.44 0.37 8.64
C ALA A 22 23.57 0.88 7.49
N GLN A 23 23.48 2.20 7.28
CA GLN A 23 22.75 2.76 6.13
C GLN A 23 23.36 2.35 4.79
N GLN A 24 24.69 2.29 4.71
CA GLN A 24 25.38 1.89 3.48
C GLN A 24 25.19 0.40 3.19
N MET A 25 25.20 -0.46 4.20
CA MET A 25 24.86 -1.89 4.05
C MET A 25 23.39 -2.09 3.65
N ILE A 26 22.45 -1.35 4.26
CA ILE A 26 21.03 -1.42 3.88
C ILE A 26 20.84 -1.00 2.42
N LYS A 27 21.53 0.04 1.95
CA LYS A 27 21.49 0.46 0.54
C LYS A 27 22.07 -0.60 -0.40
N THR A 28 23.21 -1.21 -0.06
CA THR A 28 23.81 -2.28 -0.86
C THR A 28 22.95 -3.53 -0.87
N MET A 29 22.33 -3.90 0.25
CA MET A 29 21.44 -5.07 0.36
C MET A 29 20.11 -4.86 -0.37
N ASN A 30 19.58 -3.63 -0.34
CA ASN A 30 18.41 -3.25 -1.13
C ASN A 30 18.72 -3.32 -2.63
N GLN A 31 19.91 -2.85 -3.04
CA GLN A 31 20.32 -2.88 -4.44
C GLN A 31 20.68 -4.29 -4.94
N SER A 32 21.24 -5.16 -4.09
CA SER A 32 21.54 -6.55 -4.45
C SER A 32 20.27 -7.40 -4.59
N MET A 33 19.21 -7.13 -3.81
CA MET A 33 17.90 -7.77 -4.04
C MET A 33 17.22 -7.27 -5.33
N ILE A 34 17.45 -6.03 -5.75
CA ILE A 34 16.92 -5.48 -7.01
C ILE A 34 17.70 -5.98 -8.24
N SER A 35 18.95 -6.41 -8.07
CA SER A 35 19.86 -6.72 -9.18
C SER A 35 20.15 -8.21 -9.38
N MET A 36 19.42 -9.11 -8.71
CA MET A 36 19.51 -10.55 -8.97
C MET A 36 18.74 -10.90 -10.25
N TYR A 37 19.24 -10.40 -11.38
CA TYR A 37 18.84 -10.77 -12.73
C TYR A 37 19.43 -12.15 -13.04
N VAL A 38 18.60 -13.19 -12.95
CA VAL A 38 18.91 -14.52 -13.49
C VAL A 38 18.48 -14.51 -14.96
N PRO A 39 19.38 -14.71 -15.94
CA PRO A 39 19.01 -14.78 -17.34
C PRO A 39 18.04 -15.96 -17.55
N GLY A 40 16.76 -15.67 -17.83
CA GLY A 40 15.73 -16.68 -18.09
C GLY A 40 14.58 -16.75 -17.08
N ALA A 41 14.61 -16.00 -15.97
CA ALA A 41 13.46 -15.86 -15.08
C ALA A 41 13.00 -14.41 -15.06
N THR A 42 11.98 -14.10 -15.85
CA THR A 42 11.17 -12.88 -15.73
C THR A 42 10.39 -12.94 -14.41
N ASN A 43 11.06 -12.65 -13.31
CA ASN A 43 10.40 -12.20 -12.08
C ASN A 43 10.62 -10.69 -12.02
N GLN A 44 9.88 -9.98 -12.87
CA GLN A 44 9.55 -8.59 -12.58
C GLN A 44 8.85 -8.64 -11.22
N MET A 45 9.51 -8.19 -10.16
CA MET A 45 8.81 -7.81 -8.94
C MET A 45 7.79 -6.77 -9.41
N GLU A 46 6.54 -7.20 -9.58
CA GLU A 46 5.42 -6.33 -9.86
C GLU A 46 5.41 -5.32 -8.73
N LYS A 47 5.96 -4.13 -8.99
CA LYS A 47 5.68 -2.97 -8.15
C LYS A 47 4.17 -2.90 -8.15
N SER A 48 3.55 -3.32 -7.06
CA SER A 48 2.12 -3.17 -6.83
C SER A 48 1.85 -1.68 -6.97
N GLN A 49 1.47 -1.25 -8.17
CA GLN A 49 1.15 0.14 -8.43
C GLN A 49 0.00 0.43 -7.49
N GLN A 50 0.19 1.33 -6.54
CA GLN A 50 -0.86 1.70 -5.60
C GLN A 50 -2.02 2.23 -6.42
N GLN A 51 -3.05 1.40 -6.59
CA GLN A 51 -4.24 1.75 -7.34
C GLN A 51 -5.14 2.55 -6.41
N PHE A 52 -5.56 3.72 -6.90
CA PHE A 52 -6.49 4.58 -6.20
C PHE A 52 -7.86 4.52 -6.86
N PHE A 53 -8.88 4.48 -6.02
CA PHE A 53 -10.28 4.40 -6.43
C PHE A 53 -11.05 5.61 -5.93
N TYR A 54 -12.00 6.05 -6.73
CA TYR A 54 -12.96 7.08 -6.35
C TYR A 54 -14.35 6.51 -6.50
N ALA A 55 -15.26 6.84 -5.59
CA ALA A 55 -16.63 6.35 -5.61
C ALA A 55 -17.62 7.49 -5.36
N ILE A 56 -18.83 7.38 -5.91
CA ILE A 56 -19.92 8.30 -5.60
C ILE A 56 -20.67 7.77 -4.37
N ILE A 57 -20.49 8.43 -3.24
CA ILE A 57 -21.15 8.12 -1.96
C ILE A 57 -22.03 9.31 -1.60
N GLU A 58 -23.30 9.08 -1.28
CA GLU A 58 -24.26 10.16 -0.95
C GLU A 58 -24.28 11.28 -2.01
N THR A 59 -24.25 10.91 -3.30
CA THR A 59 -24.21 11.84 -4.45
C THR A 59 -22.96 12.71 -4.57
N LYS A 60 -21.93 12.47 -3.75
CA LYS A 60 -20.65 13.18 -3.79
C LYS A 60 -19.52 12.25 -4.17
N GLN A 61 -18.53 12.78 -4.89
CA GLN A 61 -17.28 12.08 -5.13
C GLN A 61 -16.49 11.96 -3.83
N ALA A 62 -16.14 10.73 -3.47
CA ALA A 62 -15.31 10.39 -2.33
C ALA A 62 -14.06 9.61 -2.81
N GLY A 63 -12.93 9.82 -2.14
CA GLY A 63 -11.63 9.22 -2.48
C GLY A 63 -10.49 10.27 -2.50
N PRO A 64 -9.27 9.87 -2.87
CA PRO A 64 -8.87 8.54 -3.32
C PRO A 64 -8.87 7.50 -2.19
N PHE A 65 -9.40 6.31 -2.47
CA PHE A 65 -9.36 5.13 -1.59
C PHE A 65 -8.29 4.16 -2.06
N SER A 66 -7.58 3.52 -1.12
CA SER A 66 -6.79 2.32 -1.43
C SER A 66 -7.71 1.11 -1.67
N GLU A 67 -7.15 0.02 -2.20
CA GLU A 67 -7.86 -1.26 -2.33
C GLU A 67 -8.45 -1.74 -0.99
N GLN A 68 -7.71 -1.57 0.11
CA GLN A 68 -8.15 -2.00 1.44
C GLN A 68 -9.31 -1.15 1.95
N GLU A 69 -9.26 0.17 1.76
CA GLU A 69 -10.36 1.07 2.13
C GLU A 69 -11.60 0.82 1.27
N LEU A 70 -11.41 0.59 -0.04
CA LEU A 70 -12.52 0.25 -0.94
C LEU A 70 -13.18 -1.07 -0.53
N ALA A 71 -12.40 -2.11 -0.25
CA ALA A 71 -12.92 -3.40 0.23
C ALA A 71 -13.71 -3.25 1.53
N ARG A 72 -13.22 -2.42 2.46
CA ARG A 72 -13.96 -2.11 3.70
C ARG A 72 -15.28 -1.39 3.41
N LEU A 73 -15.30 -0.40 2.52
CA LEU A 73 -16.52 0.33 2.16
C LEU A 73 -17.56 -0.57 1.47
N ILE A 74 -17.10 -1.54 0.68
CA ILE A 74 -17.94 -2.59 0.08
C ILE A 74 -18.53 -3.49 1.18
N ALA A 75 -17.70 -3.93 2.13
CA ALA A 75 -18.14 -4.74 3.28
C ALA A 75 -19.15 -3.98 4.17
N GLU A 76 -18.96 -2.67 4.34
CA GLU A 76 -19.89 -1.77 5.05
C GLU A 76 -21.17 -1.44 4.23
N LYS A 77 -21.32 -2.00 3.02
CA LYS A 77 -22.42 -1.70 2.06
C LYS A 77 -22.56 -0.22 1.69
N LYS A 78 -21.51 0.60 1.89
CA LYS A 78 -21.48 2.00 1.42
C LYS A 78 -21.22 2.08 -0.08
N ILE A 79 -20.51 1.09 -0.62
CA ILE A 79 -20.33 0.88 -2.05
C ILE A 79 -21.06 -0.41 -2.41
N VAL A 80 -22.04 -0.30 -3.29
CA VAL A 80 -22.81 -1.42 -3.81
C VAL A 80 -22.58 -1.56 -5.31
N LYS A 81 -23.11 -2.62 -5.93
CA LYS A 81 -23.00 -2.84 -7.38
C LYS A 81 -23.42 -1.62 -8.21
N GLU A 82 -24.41 -0.86 -7.76
CA GLU A 82 -24.90 0.33 -8.46
C GLU A 82 -24.08 1.60 -8.25
N THR A 83 -23.09 1.57 -7.35
CA THR A 83 -22.24 2.73 -7.07
C THR A 83 -21.31 3.00 -8.25
N TYR A 84 -21.26 4.25 -8.70
CA TYR A 84 -20.28 4.69 -9.69
C TYR A 84 -18.89 4.76 -9.06
N VAL A 85 -17.94 4.09 -9.69
CA VAL A 85 -16.53 4.02 -9.31
C VAL A 85 -15.67 4.45 -10.50
N TRP A 86 -14.57 5.13 -10.22
CA TRP A 86 -13.56 5.51 -11.20
C TRP A 86 -12.16 5.25 -10.64
N MET A 87 -11.24 4.90 -11.53
CA MET A 87 -9.83 4.71 -11.23
C MET A 87 -9.01 5.20 -12.43
N PRO A 88 -7.72 5.57 -12.26
CA PRO A 88 -6.91 6.14 -13.33
C PRO A 88 -6.79 5.29 -14.60
N SER A 89 -6.97 3.97 -14.51
CA SER A 89 -6.95 3.07 -15.68
C SER A 89 -8.27 3.06 -16.48
N LEU A 90 -9.33 3.71 -15.99
CA LEU A 90 -10.63 3.81 -16.66
C LEU A 90 -10.81 5.15 -17.37
N SER A 91 -11.35 5.10 -18.59
CA SER A 91 -11.65 6.30 -19.39
C SER A 91 -12.85 7.10 -18.87
N SER A 92 -13.76 6.46 -18.13
CA SER A 92 -14.98 7.07 -17.60
C SER A 92 -15.42 6.39 -16.31
N TRP A 93 -16.27 7.05 -15.53
CA TRP A 93 -16.97 6.43 -14.40
C TRP A 93 -17.74 5.19 -14.86
N LYS A 94 -17.67 4.12 -14.08
CA LYS A 94 -18.39 2.86 -14.33
C LYS A 94 -19.04 2.37 -13.05
N MET A 95 -20.09 1.57 -13.16
CA MET A 95 -20.70 0.93 -12.00
C MET A 95 -19.72 -0.09 -11.40
N ALA A 96 -19.78 -0.29 -10.08
CA ALA A 96 -18.86 -1.16 -9.34
C ALA A 96 -18.85 -2.61 -9.88
N ASP A 97 -19.96 -3.11 -10.41
CA ASP A 97 -20.04 -4.44 -11.04
C ASP A 97 -19.38 -4.53 -12.41
N GLN A 98 -19.13 -3.38 -13.06
CA GLN A 98 -18.48 -3.29 -14.37
C GLN A 98 -16.96 -3.07 -14.25
N VAL A 99 -16.42 -2.95 -13.04
CA VAL A 99 -15.00 -2.73 -12.78
C VAL A 99 -14.35 -4.03 -12.28
N PRO A 100 -13.52 -4.71 -13.09
CA PRO A 100 -12.91 -5.99 -12.72
C PRO A 100 -12.12 -5.93 -11.41
N GLU A 101 -11.42 -4.82 -11.15
CA GLU A 101 -10.66 -4.66 -9.90
C GLU A 101 -11.56 -4.61 -8.68
N VAL A 102 -12.73 -3.97 -8.78
CA VAL A 102 -13.72 -3.96 -7.70
C VAL A 102 -14.29 -5.37 -7.47
N LEU A 103 -14.57 -6.12 -8.54
CA LEU A 103 -15.04 -7.51 -8.44
C LEU A 103 -14.01 -8.42 -7.74
N LYS A 104 -12.71 -8.22 -8.00
CA LYS A 104 -11.66 -8.96 -7.29
C LYS A 104 -11.67 -8.65 -5.80
N LEU A 105 -11.84 -7.39 -5.40
CA LEU A 105 -11.92 -7.01 -3.99
C LEU A 105 -13.13 -7.63 -3.30
N VAL A 106 -14.29 -7.71 -3.98
CA VAL A 106 -15.48 -8.39 -3.46
C VAL A 106 -15.23 -9.88 -3.27
N ALA A 107 -14.50 -10.53 -4.17
CA ALA A 107 -14.14 -11.95 -4.05
C ALA A 107 -13.15 -12.21 -2.90
N LEU A 108 -12.23 -11.28 -2.64
CA LEU A 108 -11.23 -11.35 -1.57
C LEU A 108 -11.81 -11.03 -0.18
N ALA A 109 -12.86 -10.20 -0.12
CA ALA A 109 -13.62 -9.91 1.07
C ALA A 109 -15.04 -10.49 0.92
N PRO A 110 -15.21 -11.83 1.03
CA PRO A 110 -16.54 -12.43 0.94
C PRO A 110 -17.46 -11.74 1.95
N PRO A 111 -18.65 -11.28 1.53
CA PRO A 111 -19.57 -10.62 2.44
C PRO A 111 -19.85 -11.57 3.61
N PRO A 112 -19.92 -11.07 4.86
CA PRO A 112 -20.24 -11.92 5.99
C PRO A 112 -21.58 -12.61 5.73
N PHE A 113 -21.58 -13.94 5.83
CA PHE A 113 -22.80 -14.74 5.76
C PHE A 113 -23.73 -14.25 6.88
N ASN A 114 -24.89 -13.72 6.51
CA ASN A 114 -25.89 -13.28 7.48
C ASN A 114 -27.01 -14.34 7.49
N PRO A 115 -27.02 -15.29 8.45
CA PRO A 115 -27.98 -16.39 8.49
C PRO A 115 -29.41 -16.00 8.87
N ASN A 116 -29.78 -14.72 8.90
CA ASN A 116 -31.14 -14.35 9.28
C ASN A 116 -32.08 -14.26 8.06
N PRO A 117 -33.24 -14.94 8.11
CA PRO A 117 -34.27 -14.91 7.07
C PRO A 117 -34.98 -13.56 6.95
#